data_AF-A0A7X6VCY1-F1
#
_entry.id   AF-A0A7X6VCY1-F1
#
_cell.length_a   1.000
_cell.length_b   1.000
_cell.length_c   1.000
_cell.angle_alpha   90.00
_cell.angle_beta   90.00
_cell.angle_gamma   90.00
#
_symmetry.space_group_name_H-M   'P 1'
#
loop_
_entity.id
_entity.type
_entity.pdbx_description
1 polymer ?
#
loop_
_entity_poly.entity_id
_entity_poly.type
_entity_poly.pdbx_seq_one_letter_code
_entity_poly.pdbx_strand_id
1 'polypeptide(L)'
;MLKRFKFDKGWKLLIYFDFFIPAILFVIAFLTSSPNLAKLFHSYEIFIVNPIINITAYIGIIGFLYHLGIIIYTIIKRNYRDMLLCIIISMVITAFFWFEINYLIIKPLNFSSF
;
A
#
# COMPACT_ATOMS: atom_id res chain seq x y z
N MET A 1 -16.05 -5.83 22.65
CA MET A 1 -17.01 -5.64 21.55
C MET A 1 -16.25 -5.20 20.30
N LEU A 2 -15.67 -6.15 19.55
CA LEU A 2 -15.00 -5.85 18.27
C LEU A 2 -16.07 -5.50 17.23
N LYS A 3 -16.23 -4.21 16.92
CA LYS A 3 -17.02 -3.77 15.75
C LYS A 3 -16.51 -4.57 14.55
N ARG A 4 -17.37 -5.41 13.97
CA ARG A 4 -17.07 -6.12 12.73
C ARG A 4 -16.62 -5.08 11.70
N PHE A 5 -15.34 -5.09 11.33
CA PHE A 5 -14.83 -4.34 10.19
C PHE A 5 -15.53 -4.91 8.95
N LYS A 6 -16.72 -4.40 8.64
CA LYS A 6 -17.37 -4.70 7.36
C LYS A 6 -16.59 -3.93 6.31
N PHE A 7 -15.83 -4.65 5.50
CA PHE A 7 -15.17 -4.19 4.27
C PHE A 7 -16.23 -3.89 3.20
N ASP A 8 -17.13 -2.95 3.50
CA ASP A 8 -18.21 -2.57 2.62
C ASP A 8 -17.80 -1.42 1.67
N LYS A 9 -16.81 -0.62 2.11
CA LYS A 9 -16.31 0.55 1.37
C LYS A 9 -14.93 0.27 0.79
N GLY A 10 -14.75 0.59 -0.49
CA GLY A 10 -13.50 0.41 -1.23
C GLY A 10 -12.35 1.20 -0.63
N TRP A 11 -12.58 2.45 -0.22
CA TRP A 11 -11.52 3.28 0.35
C TRP A 11 -10.93 2.68 1.64
N LYS A 12 -11.72 1.92 2.40
CA LYS A 12 -11.22 1.25 3.62
C LYS A 12 -10.24 0.12 3.29
N LEU A 13 -10.46 -0.57 2.17
CA LEU A 13 -9.53 -1.59 1.69
C LEU A 13 -8.21 -0.95 1.27
N LEU A 14 -8.27 0.16 0.52
CA LEU A 14 -7.08 0.93 0.14
C LEU A 14 -6.33 1.39 1.39
N ILE A 15 -6.99 2.07 2.34
CA ILE A 15 -6.33 2.50 3.59
C ILE A 15 -5.67 1.33 4.34
N TYR A 16 -6.33 0.17 4.36
CA TYR A 16 -5.80 -1.00 5.04
C TYR A 16 -4.52 -1.55 4.38
N PHE A 17 -4.54 -1.73 3.05
CA PHE A 17 -3.39 -2.27 2.31
C PHE A 17 -2.28 -1.23 2.11
N ASP A 18 -2.63 0.03 1.83
CA ASP A 18 -1.67 1.07 1.49
C ASP A 18 -1.01 1.74 2.70
N PHE A 19 -1.68 1.76 3.85
CA PHE A 19 -1.19 2.49 5.02
C PHE A 19 -1.11 1.62 6.27
N PHE A 20 -2.17 0.89 6.60
CA PHE A 20 -2.23 0.18 7.88
C PHE A 20 -1.21 -0.98 7.96
N ILE A 21 -1.18 -1.85 6.95
CA ILE A 21 -0.20 -2.94 6.89
C ILE A 21 1.25 -2.41 6.81
N PRO A 22 1.59 -1.48 5.88
CA PRO A 22 2.92 -0.89 5.81
C PRO A 22 3.36 -0.23 7.11
N ALA A 23 2.47 0.54 7.76
CA ALA A 23 2.80 1.21 9.02
C ALA A 23 3.12 0.21 10.14
N ILE A 24 2.36 -0.89 10.24
CA ILE A 24 2.66 -1.95 11.21
C ILE A 24 4.01 -2.58 10.91
N LEU A 25 4.25 -2.97 9.65
CA LEU A 25 5.53 -3.57 9.23
C LEU A 25 6.70 -2.63 9.53
N PHE A 26 6.57 -1.35 9.19
CA PHE A 26 7.56 -0.32 9.46
C PHE A 26 7.84 -0.19 10.96
N VAL A 27 6.80 -0.02 11.79
CA VAL A 27 6.96 0.17 13.24
C VAL A 27 7.66 -1.05 13.86
N ILE A 28 7.27 -2.27 13.50
CA ILE A 28 7.91 -3.47 14.05
C ILE A 28 9.36 -3.56 13.55
N ALA A 29 9.62 -3.32 12.26
CA ALA A 29 10.98 -3.34 11.71
C ALA A 29 11.89 -2.30 12.39
N PHE A 30 11.38 -1.09 12.61
CA PHE A 30 12.08 0.00 13.27
C PHE A 30 12.38 -0.32 14.74
N LEU A 31 11.36 -0.73 15.52
CA LEU A 31 11.53 -1.02 16.94
C LEU A 31 12.43 -2.23 17.21
N THR A 32 12.40 -3.23 16.35
CA THR A 32 13.22 -4.45 16.51
C THR A 32 14.58 -4.34 15.84
N SER A 33 14.81 -3.29 15.02
CA SER A 33 16.00 -3.17 14.16
C SER A 33 16.27 -4.42 13.31
N SER A 34 15.22 -5.18 12.98
CA SER A 34 15.32 -6.48 12.29
C SER A 34 15.43 -6.30 10.77
N PRO A 35 16.51 -6.78 10.13
CA PRO A 35 16.68 -6.58 8.69
C PRO A 35 15.77 -7.43 7.83
N ASN A 36 15.31 -8.58 8.35
CA ASN A 36 14.29 -9.38 7.68
C ASN A 36 12.95 -8.63 7.62
N LEU A 37 12.58 -7.93 8.69
CA LEU A 37 11.36 -7.12 8.71
C LEU A 37 11.50 -5.85 7.86
N ALA A 38 12.68 -5.23 7.82
CA ALA A 38 12.94 -4.11 6.91
C ALA A 38 12.82 -4.53 5.44
N LYS A 39 13.39 -5.68 5.06
CA LYS A 39 13.24 -6.28 3.73
C LYS A 39 11.78 -6.62 3.43
N LEU A 40 11.04 -7.18 4.39
CA LEU A 40 9.62 -7.51 4.23
C LEU A 40 8.77 -6.25 4.00
N PHE A 41 8.98 -5.20 4.79
CA PHE A 41 8.33 -3.90 4.58
C PHE A 41 8.61 -3.36 3.18
N HIS A 42 9.88 -3.33 2.78
CA HIS A 42 10.28 -2.82 1.47
C HIS A 42 9.69 -3.63 0.30
N SER A 43 9.73 -4.96 0.40
CA SER A 43 9.10 -5.84 -0.60
C SER A 43 7.58 -5.62 -0.65
N TYR A 44 6.93 -5.46 0.50
CA TYR A 44 5.50 -5.16 0.53
C TYR A 44 5.19 -3.84 -0.18
N GLU A 45 5.97 -2.79 0.06
CA GLU A 45 5.80 -1.52 -0.66
C GLU A 45 5.98 -1.67 -2.17
N ILE A 46 7.04 -2.36 -2.62
CA ILE A 46 7.34 -2.49 -4.06
C ILE A 46 6.36 -3.38 -4.81
N PHE A 47 5.95 -4.50 -4.22
CA PHE A 47 5.14 -5.50 -4.92
C PHE A 47 3.64 -5.32 -4.70
N ILE A 48 3.24 -4.91 -3.50
CA ILE A 48 1.84 -4.79 -3.12
C ILE A 48 1.41 -3.34 -3.23
N VAL A 49 1.98 -2.42 -2.45
CA VAL A 49 1.47 -1.03 -2.38
C VAL A 49 1.64 -0.29 -3.72
N ASN A 50 2.80 -0.40 -4.35
CA ASN A 50 3.15 0.34 -5.56
C ASN A 50 2.20 0.02 -6.74
N PRO A 51 1.43 1.01 -7.25
CA PRO A 51 0.55 0.81 -8.39
C PRO A 51 1.23 1.10 -9.74
N ILE A 52 2.50 1.54 -9.74
CA ILE A 52 3.26 1.84 -10.95
C ILE A 52 3.82 0.54 -11.51
N ILE A 53 3.27 0.09 -12.64
CA ILE A 53 3.72 -1.11 -13.32
C ILE A 53 5.10 -0.86 -13.94
N ASN A 54 6.05 -1.72 -13.59
CA ASN A 54 7.29 -1.86 -14.34
C ASN A 54 7.42 -3.31 -14.81
N ILE A 55 7.25 -3.50 -16.12
CA ILE A 55 7.20 -4.82 -16.77
C ILE A 55 8.55 -5.52 -16.73
N THR A 56 9.67 -4.78 -16.83
CA THR A 56 11.01 -5.39 -16.85
C THR A 56 11.40 -5.92 -15.49
N ALA A 57 10.98 -5.25 -14.41
CA ALA A 57 11.23 -5.66 -13.04
C ALA A 57 10.09 -6.52 -12.43
N TYR A 58 8.98 -6.72 -13.14
CA TYR A 58 7.78 -7.42 -12.65
C TYR A 58 7.23 -6.87 -11.32
N ILE A 59 7.35 -5.56 -11.09
CA ILE A 59 6.87 -4.87 -9.89
C ILE A 59 5.60 -4.07 -10.17
N GLY A 60 4.83 -3.81 -9.11
CA GLY A 60 3.63 -2.97 -9.12
C GLY A 60 2.40 -3.54 -9.84
N ILE A 61 2.48 -4.74 -10.40
CA ILE A 61 1.35 -5.41 -11.07
C ILE A 61 0.21 -5.69 -10.08
N ILE A 62 0.53 -6.25 -8.90
CA ILE A 62 -0.48 -6.56 -7.88
C ILE A 62 -1.10 -5.26 -7.37
N GLY A 63 -0.28 -4.26 -7.07
CA GLY A 63 -0.70 -2.94 -6.65
C GLY A 63 -1.69 -2.29 -7.61
N PHE A 64 -1.33 -2.27 -8.88
CA PHE A 64 -2.20 -1.75 -9.93
C PHE A 64 -3.54 -2.50 -10.00
N LEU A 65 -3.48 -3.84 -10.03
CA LEU A 65 -4.68 -4.67 -10.20
C LEU A 65 -5.67 -4.50 -9.04
N TYR A 66 -5.21 -4.43 -7.80
CA TYR A 66 -6.16 -4.27 -6.69
C TYR A 66 -6.70 -2.84 -6.60
N HIS A 67 -5.89 -1.81 -6.88
CA HIS A 67 -6.39 -0.43 -6.92
C HIS A 67 -7.47 -0.29 -7.99
N LEU A 68 -7.19 -0.80 -9.19
CA LEU A 68 -8.15 -0.81 -10.30
C LEU A 68 -9.39 -1.64 -9.95
N GLY A 69 -9.21 -2.83 -9.38
CA GLY A 69 -10.30 -3.71 -8.98
C GLY A 69 -11.22 -3.09 -7.94
N ILE A 70 -10.68 -2.39 -6.95
CA ILE A 70 -11.47 -1.68 -5.93
C ILE A 70 -12.24 -0.51 -6.55
N ILE A 71 -11.62 0.28 -7.43
CA ILE A 71 -12.31 1.36 -8.14
C ILE A 71 -13.46 0.80 -8.98
N ILE A 72 -13.21 -0.23 -9.78
CA ILE A 72 -14.24 -0.91 -10.59
C ILE A 72 -15.38 -1.42 -9.69
N TYR A 73 -15.06 -2.02 -8.55
CA TYR A 73 -16.06 -2.48 -7.60
C TYR A 73 -16.96 -1.35 -7.08
N THR A 74 -16.40 -0.17 -6.79
CA THR A 74 -17.19 1.00 -6.37
C THR A 74 -18.11 1.53 -7.49
N ILE A 75 -17.66 1.44 -8.75
CA ILE A 75 -18.47 1.78 -9.93
C ILE A 75 -19.67 0.82 -10.06
N ILE A 76 -19.43 -0.50 -9.93
CA ILE A 76 -20.48 -1.52 -10.00
C ILE A 76 -21.53 -1.29 -8.90
N LYS A 77 -21.09 -0.94 -7.68
CA LYS A 77 -21.96 -0.56 -6.57
C LYS A 77 -22.68 0.78 -6.74
N ARG A 78 -22.37 1.56 -7.78
CA ARG A 78 -22.86 2.93 -8.02
C ARG A 78 -22.59 3.88 -6.83
N ASN A 79 -21.52 3.63 -6.08
CA ASN A 79 -21.17 4.45 -4.92
C ASN A 79 -20.10 5.47 -5.29
N TYR A 80 -20.51 6.56 -5.94
CA TYR A 80 -19.59 7.57 -6.48
C TYR A 80 -18.76 8.31 -5.42
N ARG A 81 -19.27 8.43 -4.19
CA ARG A 81 -18.50 9.03 -3.08
C ARG A 81 -17.33 8.13 -2.68
N ASP A 82 -17.57 6.83 -2.60
CA ASP A 82 -16.52 5.84 -2.32
C ASP A 82 -15.52 5.74 -3.48
N MET A 83 -16.03 5.76 -4.72
CA MET A 83 -15.21 5.82 -5.93
C MET A 83 -14.26 7.02 -5.94
N LEU A 84 -14.77 8.22 -5.67
CA LEU A 84 -13.95 9.44 -5.63
C LEU A 84 -12.84 9.33 -4.58
N LEU A 85 -13.15 8.83 -3.39
CA LEU A 85 -12.14 8.60 -2.35
C LEU A 85 -11.11 7.56 -2.80
N CYS A 86 -11.53 6.49 -3.45
CA CYS A 86 -10.60 5.49 -3.98
C CYS A 86 -9.65 6.10 -5.00
N ILE A 87 -10.16 6.88 -5.96
CA ILE A 87 -9.34 7.55 -6.98
C ILE A 87 -8.33 8.50 -6.32
N ILE A 88 -8.75 9.30 -5.34
CA ILE A 88 -7.86 10.21 -4.61
C ILE A 88 -6.75 9.43 -3.90
N ILE A 89 -7.09 8.35 -3.19
CA ILE A 89 -6.09 7.52 -2.51
C ILE A 89 -5.11 6.91 -3.52
N SER A 90 -5.61 6.31 -4.61
CA SER A 90 -4.76 5.74 -5.66
C SER A 90 -3.80 6.77 -6.26
N MET A 91 -4.26 8.00 -6.50
CA MET A 91 -3.40 9.08 -7.01
C MET A 91 -2.33 9.49 -6.00
N VAL A 92 -2.68 9.59 -4.72
CA VAL A 92 -1.72 9.90 -3.64
C VAL A 92 -0.65 8.81 -3.55
N ILE A 93 -1.05 7.54 -3.58
CA ILE A 93 -0.11 6.41 -3.55
C ILE A 93 0.77 6.39 -4.81
N THR A 94 0.18 6.62 -5.98
CA THR A 94 0.95 6.71 -7.22
C THR A 94 1.98 7.84 -7.14
N ALA A 95 1.59 9.02 -6.67
CA ALA A 95 2.51 10.14 -6.49
C ALA A 95 3.61 9.83 -5.46
N PHE A 96 3.27 9.15 -4.36
CA PHE A 96 4.23 8.72 -3.34
C PHE A 96 5.36 7.88 -3.92
N PHE A 97 5.06 6.92 -4.80
CA PHE A 97 6.08 6.13 -5.50
C PHE A 97 6.75 6.88 -6.64
N TRP A 98 6.00 7.73 -7.37
CA TRP A 98 6.54 8.52 -8.48
C TRP A 98 7.63 9.49 -8.02
N PHE A 99 7.45 10.10 -6.85
CA PHE A 99 8.42 11.00 -6.24
C PHE A 99 9.41 10.30 -5.30
N GLU A 100 9.45 8.97 -5.32
CA GLU A 100 10.42 8.18 -4.54
C GLU A 100 10.37 8.45 -3.02
N ILE A 101 9.22 8.87 -2.50
CA ILE A 101 9.05 9.21 -1.08
C ILE A 101 9.22 7.95 -0.22
N ASN A 102 8.87 6.77 -0.74
CA ASN A 102 9.14 5.48 -0.12
C ASN A 102 10.62 5.32 0.26
N TYR A 103 11.55 5.80 -0.57
CA TYR A 103 12.99 5.73 -0.27
C TYR A 103 13.42 6.69 0.83
N LEU A 104 12.65 7.74 1.12
CA LEU A 104 12.87 8.58 2.30
C LEU A 104 12.39 7.87 3.57
N ILE A 105 11.26 7.18 3.50
CA ILE A 105 10.67 6.46 4.64
C ILE A 105 11.52 5.25 5.04
N ILE A 106 12.18 4.58 4.10
CA ILE A 106 12.96 3.36 4.43
C ILE A 106 14.31 3.68 5.10
N LYS A 107 14.86 4.90 4.95
CA LYS A 107 16.18 5.31 5.48
C LYS A 107 16.47 4.96 6.95
N PRO A 108 15.54 5.15 7.90
CA PRO A 108 15.78 4.82 9.30
C PRO A 108 15.74 3.32 9.60
N LEU A 109 15.32 2.46 8.66
CA LEU A 109 15.28 1.02 8.88
C LEU A 109 16.66 0.39 8.69
N ASN A 110 16.96 -0.59 9.53
CA ASN A 110 18.19 -1.35 9.42
C ASN A 110 18.05 -2.43 8.34
N PHE A 111 18.70 -2.25 7.19
CA PHE A 111 18.79 -3.29 6.16
C PHE A 111 20.04 -4.18 6.31
N SER A 112 20.93 -3.84 7.24
CA SER A 112 22.15 -4.58 7.55
C SER A 112 21.96 -5.50 8.76
N SER A 113 21.87 -6.80 8.50
CA SER A 113 22.38 -7.82 9.43
C SER A 113 23.27 -8.70 8.58
N PHE A 114 24.57 -8.70 8.90
CA PHE A 114 25.65 -9.58 8.44
C PHE A 114 25.43 -10.33 7.12
#